data_AF-A0A445MFE6-F1
#
_entry.id   AF-A0A445MFE6-F1
#
_cell.length_a   1.000
_cell.length_b   1.000
_cell.length_c   1.000
_cell.angle_alpha   90.00
_cell.angle_beta   90.00
_cell.angle_gamma   90.00
#
_symmetry.space_group_name_H-M   'P 1'
#
loop_
_entity.id
_entity.type
_entity.pdbx_description
1 polymer ?
#
loop_
_entity_poly.entity_id
_entity_poly.type
_entity_poly.pdbx_seq_one_letter_code
_entity_poly.pdbx_strand_id
1 'polypeptide(L)'
;MDIQITQFLESQGFMDYLERCIMSEDSSNNLLDKLQDATGRGQNPTTIFPSQSVEPEIITVAEPDVGDAVNLCHSEPGSRHCYKQFPSTVRTEEQEEKRRSILALASGAHSGRQNPSSPMLANGDSKAESLSSMERAAERELMVLDIKVKLQVTS
;
A
#
# COMPACT_ATOMS: atom_id res chain seq x y z
N MET A 1 9.09 15.68 36.36
CA MET A 1 9.28 15.48 34.92
C MET A 1 10.30 16.52 34.47
N ASP A 2 11.30 16.15 33.67
CA ASP A 2 12.34 17.09 33.22
C ASP A 2 11.73 18.22 32.37
N ILE A 3 12.19 19.45 32.59
CA ILE A 3 11.70 20.64 31.87
C ILE A 3 11.89 20.48 30.35
N GLN A 4 12.97 19.83 29.93
CA GLN A 4 13.24 19.53 28.52
C GLN A 4 12.27 18.51 27.93
N ILE A 5 11.83 17.54 28.74
CA ILE A 5 10.82 16.55 28.32
C ILE A 5 9.47 17.23 28.17
N THR A 6 9.09 18.11 29.09
CA THR A 6 7.83 18.86 29.01
C THR A 6 7.81 19.78 27.77
N GLN A 7 8.90 20.52 27.51
CA GLN A 7 9.02 21.34 26.31
C GLN A 7 9.00 20.53 25.01
N PHE A 8 9.58 19.32 25.02
CA PHE A 8 9.53 18.41 23.88
C PHE A 8 8.10 17.95 23.59
N LEU A 9 7.35 17.55 24.62
CA LEU A 9 5.95 17.11 24.49
C LEU A 9 5.01 18.25 24.05
N GLU A 10 5.34 19.49 24.39
CA GLU A 10 4.62 20.69 23.94
C GLU A 10 5.07 21.17 22.55
N SER A 11 6.08 20.55 21.94
CA SER A 11 6.62 20.99 20.64
C SER A 11 5.70 20.61 19.48
N GLN A 12 5.64 21.47 18.46
CA GLN A 12 4.92 21.18 17.22
C GLN A 12 5.44 19.91 16.54
N GLY A 13 6.75 19.66 16.60
CA GLY A 13 7.34 18.44 16.02
C GLY A 13 6.83 17.15 16.66
N PHE A 14 6.47 17.17 17.95
CA PHE A 14 5.85 16.03 18.62
C PHE A 14 4.42 15.77 18.11
N MET A 15 3.63 16.84 17.92
CA MET A 15 2.30 16.74 17.34
C MET A 15 2.35 16.19 15.89
N ASP A 16 3.25 16.71 15.06
CA ASP A 16 3.45 16.27 13.68
C ASP A 16 3.90 14.79 13.62
N TYR A 17 4.71 14.36 14.59
CA TYR A 17 5.15 12.96 14.72
C TYR A 17 3.98 12.01 15.06
N LEU A 18 3.10 12.40 15.98
CA LEU A 18 1.91 11.60 16.34
C LEU A 18 0.98 11.41 15.14
N GLU A 19 0.72 12.48 14.38
CA GLU A 19 -0.12 12.43 13.17
C GLU A 19 0.42 11.42 12.15
N ARG A 20 1.74 11.38 11.94
CA ARG A 20 2.40 10.40 11.06
C ARG A 20 2.38 8.97 11.61
N CYS A 21 2.55 8.79 12.92
CA CYS A 21 2.57 7.46 13.53
C CYS A 21 1.21 6.77 13.48
N ILE A 22 0.11 7.53 13.53
CA ILE A 22 -1.25 6.99 13.36
C ILE A 22 -1.43 6.33 11.98
N MET A 23 -0.63 6.72 10.98
CA MET A 23 -0.70 6.21 9.61
C MET A 23 0.30 5.09 9.29
N SER A 24 1.17 4.70 10.24
CA SER A 24 2.26 3.74 10.00
C SER A 24 2.12 2.50 10.89
N GLU A 25 1.95 1.31 10.29
CA GLU A 25 1.88 0.02 11.01
C GLU A 25 3.22 -0.41 11.64
N ASP A 26 4.33 0.21 11.26
CA ASP A 26 5.68 -0.12 11.76
C ASP A 26 6.12 0.84 12.87
N SER A 27 5.75 0.56 14.12
CA SER A 27 6.15 1.39 15.28
C SER A 27 6.97 0.62 16.33
N SER A 28 8.09 0.01 15.90
CA SER A 28 9.01 -0.69 16.81
C SER A 28 10.10 0.20 17.44
N ASN A 29 10.07 1.52 17.22
CA ASN A 29 11.03 2.45 17.79
C ASN A 29 10.40 3.20 18.98
N ASN A 30 10.71 2.78 20.21
CA ASN A 30 10.23 3.46 21.42
C ASN A 30 10.77 4.91 21.49
N LEU A 31 9.90 5.88 21.24
CA LEU A 31 10.22 7.32 21.27
C LEU A 31 10.76 7.74 22.65
N LEU A 32 10.22 7.15 23.72
CA LEU A 32 10.60 7.49 25.09
C LEU A 32 12.06 7.16 25.36
N ASP A 33 12.54 6.01 24.87
CA ASP A 33 13.93 5.57 25.06
C ASP A 33 14.90 6.50 24.33
N LYS A 34 14.53 6.93 23.10
CA LYS A 34 15.34 7.88 22.31
C LYS A 34 15.37 9.26 22.96
N LEU A 35 14.24 9.71 23.51
CA LEU A 35 14.16 10.98 24.22
C LEU A 35 15.04 10.95 25.49
N GLN A 36 14.97 9.86 26.26
CA GLN A 36 15.79 9.69 27.46
C GLN A 36 17.29 9.63 27.14
N ASP A 37 17.70 8.91 26.08
CA ASP A 37 19.11 8.88 25.65
C ASP A 37 19.59 10.26 25.19
N ALA A 38 18.80 10.99 24.40
CA ALA A 38 19.14 12.32 23.94
C ALA A 38 19.30 13.31 25.11
N THR A 39 18.33 13.34 26.04
CA THR A 39 18.41 14.17 27.24
C THR A 39 19.56 13.76 28.15
N GLY A 40 19.80 12.47 28.34
CA GLY A 40 20.91 11.93 29.14
C GLY A 40 22.30 12.28 28.57
N ARG A 41 22.40 12.52 27.26
CA ARG A 41 23.62 12.97 26.57
C ARG A 41 23.73 14.48 26.41
N GLY A 42 22.74 15.26 26.86
CA GLY A 42 22.67 16.70 26.66
C GLY A 42 22.45 17.11 25.19
N GLN A 43 21.93 16.22 24.35
CA GLN A 43 21.55 16.50 22.97
C GLN A 43 20.19 17.21 22.92
N ASN A 44 19.92 17.92 21.82
CA ASN A 44 18.61 18.54 21.63
C ASN A 44 17.54 17.45 21.45
N PRO A 45 16.48 17.41 22.27
CA PRO A 45 15.48 16.34 22.20
C PRO A 45 14.70 16.32 20.88
N THR A 46 14.67 17.42 20.14
CA THR A 46 14.03 17.51 18.82
C THR A 46 14.78 16.76 17.71
N THR A 47 16.04 16.38 17.93
CA THR A 47 16.82 15.61 16.93
C THR A 47 16.43 14.15 16.87
N ILE A 48 15.59 13.67 17.80
CA ILE A 48 15.09 12.28 17.77
C ILE A 48 14.05 12.05 16.67
N PHE A 49 13.46 13.13 16.16
CA PHE A 49 12.53 13.03 15.05
C PHE A 49 13.29 12.66 13.77
N PRO A 50 12.77 11.72 12.98
CA PRO A 50 13.33 11.46 11.66
C PRO A 50 13.31 12.76 10.85
N SER A 51 14.41 13.04 10.14
CA SER A 51 14.55 14.25 9.31
C SER A 51 13.32 14.43 8.41
N GLN A 52 12.67 15.59 8.49
CA GLN A 52 11.53 15.94 7.61
C GLN A 52 11.93 15.97 6.13
N SER A 53 13.22 16.07 5.82
CA SER A 53 13.76 16.09 4.46
C SER A 53 14.14 14.70 3.97
N VAL A 54 13.15 13.89 3.62
CA VAL A 54 13.37 12.96 2.50
C VAL A 54 12.15 13.12 1.60
N GLU A 55 12.16 14.20 0.82
CA GLU A 55 11.52 14.11 -0.48
C GLU A 55 12.23 12.94 -1.19
N PRO A 56 11.50 11.90 -1.60
CA PRO A 56 12.13 10.74 -2.23
C PRO A 56 12.88 11.20 -3.49
N GLU A 57 14.20 11.06 -3.47
CA GLU A 57 15.02 11.35 -4.64
C GLU A 57 14.74 10.27 -5.71
N ILE A 58 14.24 10.68 -6.87
CA ILE A 58 14.02 9.78 -8.01
C ILE A 58 15.33 9.73 -8.82
N ILE A 59 16.05 8.62 -8.70
CA ILE A 59 17.28 8.36 -9.46
C ILE A 59 16.94 7.48 -10.66
N THR A 60 17.16 8.00 -11.87
CA THR A 60 17.08 7.19 -13.10
C THR A 60 18.34 6.34 -13.22
N VAL A 61 18.22 5.02 -13.10
CA VAL A 61 19.29 4.09 -13.47
C VAL A 61 19.23 3.86 -14.98
N ALA A 62 20.32 4.15 -15.70
CA ALA A 62 20.45 3.74 -17.09
C ALA A 62 20.57 2.20 -17.15
N GLU A 63 19.94 1.58 -18.14
CA GLU A 63 20.24 0.17 -18.43
C GLU A 63 21.72 0.08 -18.82
N PRO A 64 22.50 -0.82 -18.20
CA PRO A 64 23.83 -1.10 -18.70
C PRO A 64 23.66 -1.77 -20.06
N ASP A 65 23.96 -1.03 -21.13
CA ASP A 65 24.09 -1.63 -22.45
C ASP A 65 25.12 -2.76 -22.32
N VAL A 66 24.71 -3.97 -22.71
CA VAL A 66 25.54 -5.17 -22.60
C VAL A 66 26.63 -5.06 -23.66
N GLY A 67 27.72 -4.37 -23.31
CA GLY A 67 28.84 -4.17 -24.21
C GLY A 67 29.92 -3.28 -23.61
N ASP A 68 30.82 -3.90 -22.84
CA ASP A 68 32.18 -3.43 -22.54
C ASP A 68 32.35 -2.01 -21.96
N ALA A 69 32.43 -1.93 -20.62
CA ALA A 69 33.59 -1.32 -19.95
C ALA A 69 33.50 -1.47 -18.43
N VAL A 70 34.25 -2.44 -17.93
CA VAL A 70 34.90 -2.36 -16.62
C VAL A 70 35.71 -1.06 -16.58
N ASN A 71 35.53 -0.28 -15.50
CA ASN A 71 36.12 1.04 -15.23
C ASN A 71 35.48 2.22 -15.97
N LEU A 72 34.65 2.99 -15.27
CA LEU A 72 34.98 4.37 -14.88
C LEU A 72 33.88 4.89 -13.94
N CYS A 73 34.16 4.86 -12.63
CA CYS A 73 33.57 5.78 -11.68
C CYS A 73 34.04 7.22 -11.98
N HIS A 74 33.70 7.77 -13.15
CA HIS A 74 33.87 9.18 -13.49
C HIS A 74 32.85 9.57 -14.58
N SER A 75 31.55 9.37 -14.33
CA SER A 75 30.56 10.10 -15.10
C SER A 75 30.52 11.55 -14.60
N GLU A 76 30.98 12.43 -15.49
CA GLU A 76 30.97 13.88 -15.42
C GLU A 76 29.74 14.46 -14.71
N PRO A 77 29.85 15.56 -13.92
CA PRO A 77 28.74 16.13 -13.14
C PRO A 77 27.55 16.66 -13.97
N GLY A 78 27.56 16.48 -15.29
CA GLY A 78 26.58 17.04 -16.23
C GLY A 78 25.54 16.06 -16.80
N SER A 79 25.62 14.74 -16.55
CA SER A 79 24.69 13.77 -17.17
C SER A 79 23.58 13.23 -16.27
N ARG A 80 23.58 13.60 -14.98
CA ARG A 80 22.51 13.18 -14.04
C ARG A 80 21.25 14.00 -14.29
N HIS A 81 20.31 13.44 -15.05
CA HIS A 81 18.95 13.97 -15.14
C HIS A 81 18.23 13.75 -13.80
N CYS A 82 18.31 14.72 -12.91
CA CYS A 82 17.56 14.75 -11.66
C CYS A 82 16.17 15.35 -11.91
N TYR A 83 15.15 14.51 -11.93
CA TYR A 83 13.76 14.96 -12.02
C TYR A 83 13.25 15.32 -10.63
N LYS A 84 12.75 16.56 -10.45
CA LYS A 84 12.00 16.94 -9.23
C LYS A 84 10.63 16.28 -9.15
N GLN A 85 10.10 15.82 -10.28
CA GLN A 85 8.82 15.14 -10.39
C GLN A 85 8.86 14.25 -11.64
N PHE A 86 8.23 13.07 -11.59
CA PHE A 86 8.08 12.23 -12.77
C PHE A 86 7.52 13.06 -13.94
N PRO A 87 8.07 12.92 -15.16
CA PRO A 87 7.51 13.55 -16.35
C PRO A 87 6.01 13.28 -16.41
N SER A 88 5.22 14.34 -16.39
CA SER A 88 3.78 14.20 -16.59
C SER A 88 3.57 13.73 -18.03
N THR A 89 3.28 12.45 -18.21
CA THR A 89 2.79 11.96 -19.49
C THR A 89 1.42 12.60 -19.71
N VAL A 90 1.35 13.59 -20.59
CA VAL A 90 0.08 14.15 -21.04
C VAL A 90 -0.69 13.00 -21.68
N ARG A 91 -1.75 12.55 -21.00
CA ARG A 91 -2.63 11.49 -21.51
C ARG A 91 -3.50 12.09 -22.61
N THR A 92 -3.68 11.34 -23.69
CA THR A 92 -4.71 11.68 -24.67
C THR A 92 -6.10 11.49 -24.05
N GLU A 93 -7.13 12.10 -24.65
CA GLU A 93 -8.51 11.99 -24.18
C GLU A 93 -8.97 10.53 -24.06
N GLU A 94 -8.64 9.70 -25.05
CA GLU A 94 -8.95 8.26 -25.07
C GLU A 94 -8.27 7.50 -23.92
N GLN A 95 -7.00 7.81 -23.64
CA GLN A 95 -6.25 7.19 -22.54
C GLN A 95 -6.85 7.56 -21.17
N GLU A 96 -7.30 8.81 -21.03
CA GLU A 96 -7.95 9.27 -19.80
C GLU A 96 -9.35 8.69 -19.63
N GLU A 97 -10.11 8.49 -20.71
CA GLU A 97 -11.38 7.76 -20.68
C GLU A 97 -11.18 6.29 -20.26
N LYS A 98 -10.18 5.61 -20.82
CA LYS A 98 -9.82 4.24 -20.43
C LYS A 98 -9.45 4.15 -18.95
N ARG A 99 -8.64 5.10 -18.45
CA ARG A 99 -8.26 5.18 -17.03
C ARG A 99 -9.49 5.38 -16.14
N ARG A 100 -10.38 6.31 -16.51
CA ARG A 100 -11.63 6.60 -15.78
C ARG A 100 -12.55 5.38 -15.72
N SER A 101 -12.70 4.65 -16.82
CA SER A 101 -13.49 3.42 -16.86
C SER A 101 -12.97 2.35 -15.89
N ILE A 102 -11.66 2.09 -15.90
CA ILE A 102 -11.01 1.14 -14.97
C ILE A 102 -11.19 1.57 -13.51
N LEU A 103 -11.02 2.87 -13.22
CA LEU A 103 -11.19 3.39 -11.86
C LEU A 103 -12.64 3.34 -11.38
N ALA A 104 -13.61 3.56 -12.26
CA ALA A 104 -15.03 3.39 -11.95
C ALA A 104 -15.37 1.93 -11.63
N LEU A 105 -14.78 0.99 -12.37
CA LEU A 105 -14.91 -0.45 -12.10
C LEU A 105 -14.28 -0.85 -10.75
N ALA A 106 -13.09 -0.33 -10.45
CA ALA A 106 -12.39 -0.63 -9.19
C ALA A 106 -13.03 0.03 -7.97
N SER A 107 -13.54 1.25 -8.08
CA SER A 107 -14.15 1.98 -6.97
C SER A 107 -15.51 1.41 -6.55
N GLY A 108 -16.19 0.67 -7.43
CA GLY A 108 -17.41 -0.07 -7.10
C GLY A 108 -17.20 -1.27 -6.18
N ALA A 109 -15.95 -1.74 -5.97
CA ALA A 109 -15.64 -2.89 -5.12
C ALA A 109 -15.37 -2.53 -3.65
N HIS A 110 -15.29 -1.24 -3.31
CA HIS A 110 -14.85 -0.78 -1.98
C HIS A 110 -15.79 0.28 -1.39
N SER A 111 -17.10 0.01 -1.41
CA SER A 111 -18.05 0.75 -0.58
C SER A 111 -18.99 -0.23 0.13
N GLY A 112 -18.43 -0.94 1.11
CA GLY A 112 -19.16 -1.80 2.03
C GLY A 112 -18.31 -2.04 3.27
N ARG A 113 -18.66 -1.38 4.35
CA ARG A 113 -17.94 -1.33 5.63
C ARG A 113 -17.89 -2.72 6.31
N GLN A 114 -16.88 -2.89 7.19
CA GLN A 114 -16.87 -3.63 8.48
C GLN A 114 -15.99 -4.89 8.60
N ASN A 115 -14.89 -4.71 9.34
CA ASN A 115 -14.39 -5.48 10.49
C ASN A 115 -14.35 -7.03 10.46
N PRO A 116 -13.21 -7.67 10.74
CA PRO A 116 -13.09 -9.12 10.85
C PRO A 116 -13.36 -9.56 12.30
N SER A 117 -14.60 -9.92 12.66
CA SER A 117 -14.87 -10.73 13.87
C SER A 117 -16.32 -11.23 13.93
N SER A 118 -16.44 -12.55 13.86
CA SER A 118 -17.53 -13.42 14.35
C SER A 118 -18.40 -14.12 13.30
N PRO A 119 -18.75 -15.41 13.54
CA PRO A 119 -19.20 -16.33 12.50
C PRO A 119 -20.73 -16.49 12.41
N MET A 120 -21.18 -16.72 11.17
CA MET A 120 -22.35 -17.48 10.71
C MET A 120 -23.80 -17.10 11.08
N LEU A 121 -24.64 -17.39 10.08
CA LEU A 121 -26.08 -17.66 10.06
C LEU A 121 -27.02 -16.47 9.79
N ALA A 122 -27.54 -16.45 8.56
CA ALA A 122 -28.99 -16.46 8.24
C ALA A 122 -29.28 -15.66 6.96
N ASN A 123 -29.49 -16.42 5.88
CA ASN A 123 -30.50 -16.21 4.83
C ASN A 123 -30.76 -14.80 4.29
N GLY A 124 -30.46 -14.64 3.00
CA GLY A 124 -30.90 -13.52 2.17
C GLY A 124 -30.91 -13.91 0.68
N ASP A 125 -31.60 -15.00 0.35
CA ASP A 125 -31.89 -15.42 -1.03
C ASP A 125 -32.58 -14.28 -1.79
N SER A 126 -31.88 -13.67 -2.75
CA SER A 126 -32.47 -12.76 -3.74
C SER A 126 -31.61 -12.61 -5.00
N LYS A 127 -30.98 -13.70 -5.42
CA LYS A 127 -30.54 -13.90 -6.81
C LYS A 127 -31.05 -15.24 -7.32
N ALA A 128 -32.38 -15.41 -7.24
CA ALA A 128 -33.06 -16.42 -8.02
C ALA A 128 -32.87 -16.10 -9.52
N GLU A 129 -31.88 -16.77 -10.12
CA GLU A 129 -32.17 -17.69 -11.22
C GLU A 129 -32.62 -17.05 -12.54
N SER A 130 -31.69 -16.35 -13.21
CA SER A 130 -31.75 -16.21 -14.66
C SER A 130 -30.52 -16.86 -15.30
N LEU A 131 -30.37 -18.17 -15.05
CA LEU A 131 -29.47 -19.01 -15.83
C LEU A 131 -30.12 -19.23 -17.20
N SER A 132 -29.33 -19.05 -18.27
CA SER A 132 -29.72 -19.46 -19.62
C SER A 132 -30.15 -20.93 -19.62
N SER A 133 -31.06 -21.29 -20.53
CA SER A 133 -31.47 -22.70 -20.75
C SER A 133 -30.26 -23.64 -20.83
N MET A 134 -29.17 -23.17 -21.45
CA MET A 134 -27.92 -23.90 -21.58
C MET A 134 -27.17 -24.04 -20.24
N GLU A 135 -27.12 -23.00 -19.43
CA GLU A 135 -26.44 -23.00 -18.12
C GLU A 135 -27.18 -23.92 -17.14
N ARG A 136 -28.52 -23.90 -17.15
CA ARG A 136 -29.35 -24.80 -16.34
C ARG A 136 -29.17 -26.27 -16.76
N ALA A 137 -28.96 -26.54 -18.05
CA ALA A 137 -28.67 -27.88 -18.53
C ALA A 137 -27.28 -28.36 -18.06
N ALA A 138 -26.26 -27.50 -18.19
CA ALA A 138 -24.90 -27.79 -17.75
C ALA A 138 -24.82 -28.03 -16.22
N GLU A 139 -25.53 -27.23 -15.42
CA GLU A 139 -25.59 -27.41 -13.96
C GLU A 139 -26.19 -28.77 -13.58
N ARG A 140 -27.27 -29.18 -14.26
CA ARG A 140 -27.89 -30.49 -14.03
C ARG A 140 -26.92 -31.63 -14.35
N GLU A 141 -26.13 -31.54 -15.42
CA GLU A 141 -25.13 -32.55 -15.75
C GLU A 141 -24.06 -32.67 -14.66
N LEU A 142 -23.59 -31.53 -14.12
CA LEU A 142 -22.63 -31.50 -13.01
C LEU A 142 -23.21 -32.11 -11.73
N MET A 143 -24.47 -31.80 -11.38
CA MET A 143 -25.15 -32.38 -10.22
C MET A 143 -25.31 -33.90 -10.35
N VAL A 144 -25.70 -34.38 -11.54
CA VAL A 144 -25.81 -35.82 -11.81
C VAL A 144 -24.47 -36.51 -11.65
N LEU A 145 -23.38 -35.88 -12.13
CA LEU A 145 -22.03 -36.41 -11.99
C LEU A 145 -21.60 -36.49 -10.52
N ASP A 146 -21.84 -35.44 -9.73
CA ASP A 146 -21.53 -35.39 -8.30
C ASP A 146 -22.29 -36.47 -7.50
N ILE A 147 -23.58 -36.65 -7.79
CA ILE A 147 -24.39 -37.73 -7.18
C ILE A 147 -23.79 -39.10 -7.52
N LYS A 148 -23.43 -39.34 -8.79
CA LYS A 148 -22.82 -40.61 -9.21
C LYS A 148 -21.48 -40.85 -8.51
N VAL A 149 -20.63 -39.83 -8.39
CA VAL A 149 -19.35 -39.93 -7.69
C VAL A 149 -19.58 -40.25 -6.21
N LYS A 150 -20.50 -39.55 -5.55
CA LYS A 150 -20.86 -39.82 -4.14
C LYS A 150 -21.33 -41.25 -3.93
N LEU A 151 -22.15 -41.78 -4.85
CA LEU A 151 -22.60 -43.16 -4.78
C LEU A 151 -21.47 -44.18 -5.01
N GLN A 152 -20.47 -43.87 -5.85
CA GLN A 152 -19.32 -44.75 -6.10
C GLN A 152 -18.33 -44.80 -4.93
N VAL A 153 -18.18 -43.70 -4.19
CA VAL A 153 -17.27 -43.63 -3.02
C VAL A 153 -17.86 -44.32 -1.79
N THR A 154 -19.17 -44.57 -1.78
CA THR A 154 -19.86 -45.24 -0.67
C THR A 154 -20.03 -46.76 -0.89
N SER A 155 -19.35 -47.32 -1.90
CA SER A 155 -19.35 -48.74 -2.26
C SER A 155 -18.07 -49.46 -1.85
#